data_AF-A0AAW9BPI9-F1
#
_entry.id   AF-A0AAW9BPI9-F1
#
_cell.length_a   1.000
_cell.length_b   1.000
_cell.length_c   1.000
_cell.angle_alpha   90.00
_cell.angle_beta   90.00
_cell.angle_gamma   90.00
#
_symmetry.space_group_name_H-M   'P 1'
#
loop_
_entity.id
_entity.type
_entity.pdbx_description
1 polymer ?
#
loop_
_entity_poly.entity_id
_entity_poly.type
_entity_poly.pdbx_seq_one_letter_code
_entity_poly.pdbx_strand_id
1 'polypeptide(L)'
;YTGGDYLVEEWMLQIPGEKWGFLIITMIVILILGFFIDFVEICFIIVPIIAPVAELLGINMTWFAILIAMNLQTSFLTPPFGFSLFYLKGVAPAGVTTRDIYRGVMPFIAIQILVLASLLFFPSFYGMG
;
A
#
# COMPACT_ATOMS: atom_id res chain seq x y z
N TYR A 1 21.21 26.18 5.47
CA TYR A 1 21.78 25.34 4.40
C TYR A 1 23.10 24.77 4.90
N THR A 2 23.04 23.84 5.83
CA THR A 2 24.20 23.31 6.56
C THR A 2 24.47 21.91 6.02
N GLY A 3 25.71 21.60 5.63
CA GLY A 3 26.15 20.32 5.06
C GLY A 3 25.93 19.06 5.92
N GLY A 4 25.14 19.16 6.99
CA GLY A 4 24.57 18.02 7.70
C GLY A 4 23.58 17.23 6.84
N ASP A 5 22.87 17.88 5.90
CA ASP A 5 21.97 17.17 4.97
C ASP A 5 22.75 16.18 4.09
N TYR A 6 23.94 16.57 3.61
CA TYR A 6 24.84 15.70 2.84
C TYR A 6 25.48 14.59 3.68
N LEU A 7 25.83 14.89 4.94
CA LEU A 7 26.42 13.90 5.85
C LEU A 7 25.39 12.83 6.26
N VAL A 8 24.13 13.24 6.44
CA VAL A 8 22.99 12.35 6.68
C VAL A 8 22.70 11.56 5.41
N GLU A 9 22.64 12.18 4.24
CA GLU A 9 22.46 11.52 2.94
C GLU A 9 23.54 10.45 2.68
N GLU A 10 24.81 10.73 2.97
CA GLU A 10 25.94 9.81 2.77
C GLU A 10 25.96 8.67 3.81
N TRP A 11 25.46 8.91 5.03
CA TRP A 11 25.25 7.87 6.05
C TRP A 11 24.03 6.98 5.73
N MET A 12 22.94 7.58 5.23
CA MET A 12 21.71 6.88 4.84
C MET A 12 21.91 6.01 3.59
N LEU A 13 22.85 6.38 2.72
CA LEU A 13 23.30 5.56 1.57
C LEU A 13 24.10 4.31 2.00
N GLN A 14 24.53 4.20 3.26
CA GLN A 14 25.32 3.07 3.77
C GLN A 14 24.52 2.05 4.59
N ILE A 15 23.30 2.38 5.01
CA ILE A 15 22.43 1.42 5.70
C ILE A 15 21.62 0.63 4.67
N PRO A 16 21.67 -0.72 4.69
CA PRO A 16 20.86 -1.52 3.78
C PRO A 16 19.38 -1.38 4.14
N GLY A 17 18.70 -0.47 3.45
CA GLY A 17 17.25 -0.43 3.33
C GLY A 17 16.50 0.51 4.28
N GLU A 18 17.01 1.66 4.73
CA GLU A 18 16.26 2.57 5.63
C GLU A 18 14.88 2.98 5.10
N LYS A 19 14.85 3.60 3.90
CA LYS A 19 13.60 3.98 3.22
C LYS A 19 12.74 2.75 2.89
N TRP A 20 13.38 1.68 2.42
CA TRP A 20 12.69 0.48 1.95
C TRP A 20 12.08 -0.36 3.09
N GLY A 21 12.77 -0.45 4.22
CA GLY A 21 12.32 -1.15 5.42
C GLY A 21 11.11 -0.44 6.02
N PHE A 22 11.16 0.89 6.15
CA PHE A 22 9.99 1.68 6.53
C PHE A 22 8.82 1.43 5.57
N LEU A 23 9.03 1.55 4.27
CA LEU A 23 7.98 1.34 3.27
C LEU A 23 7.36 -0.06 3.38
N ILE A 24 8.17 -1.11 3.42
CA ILE A 24 7.69 -2.49 3.50
C ILE A 24 6.89 -2.70 4.79
N ILE A 25 7.41 -2.25 5.93
CA ILE A 25 6.72 -2.37 7.22
C ILE A 25 5.40 -1.59 7.19
N THR A 26 5.40 -0.35 6.72
CA THR A 26 4.19 0.47 6.59
C THR A 26 3.17 -0.20 5.68
N MET A 27 3.58 -0.76 4.54
CA MET A 27 2.68 -1.49 3.66
C MET A 27 2.07 -2.72 4.36
N ILE A 28 2.86 -3.52 5.07
CA ILE A 28 2.35 -4.68 5.80
C ILE A 28 1.39 -4.26 6.92
N VAL A 29 1.74 -3.23 7.69
CA VAL A 29 0.90 -2.72 8.78
C VAL A 29 -0.42 -2.20 8.24
N ILE A 30 -0.41 -1.39 7.18
CA ILE A 30 -1.65 -0.87 6.56
C ILE A 30 -2.48 -1.99 5.97
N LEU A 31 -1.86 -3.02 5.38
CA LEU A 31 -2.57 -4.17 4.84
C LEU A 31 -3.30 -4.94 5.95
N ILE A 32 -2.65 -5.16 7.09
CA ILE A 32 -3.26 -5.85 8.24
C ILE A 32 -4.33 -4.98 8.89
N LEU A 33 -4.06 -3.69 9.11
CA LEU A 33 -5.04 -2.76 9.69
C LEU A 33 -6.26 -2.60 8.80
N GLY A 34 -6.08 -2.58 7.48
CA GLY A 34 -7.16 -2.50 6.50
C GLY A 34 -8.11 -3.71 6.49
N PHE A 35 -7.80 -4.79 7.21
CA PHE A 35 -8.75 -5.88 7.44
C PHE A 35 -9.75 -5.58 8.57
N PHE A 36 -9.40 -4.70 9.51
CA PHE A 36 -10.19 -4.40 10.70
C PHE A 36 -10.78 -2.99 10.70
N ILE A 37 -10.08 -2.04 10.08
CA ILE A 37 -10.34 -0.59 10.12
C ILE A 37 -10.70 -0.12 8.71
N ASP A 38 -11.68 0.77 8.58
CA ASP A 38 -12.09 1.31 7.28
C ASP A 38 -11.02 2.22 6.66
N PHE A 39 -10.98 2.33 5.33
CA PHE A 39 -9.97 3.14 4.62
C PHE A 39 -10.05 4.61 5.03
N VAL A 40 -11.25 5.11 5.32
CA VAL A 40 -11.46 6.49 5.78
C VAL A 40 -10.73 6.72 7.09
N GLU A 41 -10.87 5.81 8.06
CA GLU A 41 -10.17 5.88 9.35
C GLU A 41 -8.66 5.77 9.18
N ILE A 42 -8.18 4.87 8.31
CA ILE A 42 -6.73 4.75 8.04
C ILE A 42 -6.18 6.05 7.43
N CYS A 43 -6.88 6.63 6.45
CA CYS A 43 -6.46 7.87 5.80
C CYS A 43 -6.46 9.09 6.74
N PHE A 44 -7.40 9.17 7.69
CA PHE A 44 -7.50 10.30 8.61
C PHE A 44 -6.69 10.14 9.90
N ILE A 45 -6.42 8.90 10.33
CA ILE A 45 -5.73 8.63 11.60
C ILE A 45 -4.31 8.14 11.35
N ILE A 46 -4.15 7.06 10.59
CA ILE A 46 -2.85 6.38 10.44
C ILE A 46 -1.94 7.16 9.50
N VAL A 47 -2.43 7.56 8.31
CA VAL A 47 -1.60 8.23 7.29
C VAL A 47 -0.92 9.51 7.81
N PRO A 48 -1.60 10.41 8.54
CA PRO A 48 -0.95 11.60 9.10
C PRO A 48 0.12 11.29 10.16
N ILE A 49 0.06 10.13 10.79
CA ILE A 49 1.07 9.69 11.78
C ILE A 49 2.35 9.20 11.08
N ILE A 50 2.22 8.47 9.97
CA ILE A 50 3.35 7.92 9.20
C ILE A 50 3.92 8.88 8.16
N ALA A 51 3.12 9.82 7.63
CA ALA A 51 3.55 10.81 6.65
C ALA A 51 4.78 11.64 7.07
N PRO A 52 4.87 12.21 8.29
CA PRO A 52 6.06 12.97 8.70
C PRO A 52 7.30 12.08 8.80
N VAL A 53 7.15 10.80 9.14
CA VAL A 53 8.26 9.84 9.14
C VAL A 53 8.74 9.57 7.70
N ALA A 54 7.81 9.44 6.76
CA ALA A 54 8.14 9.28 5.34
C ALA A 54 8.87 10.51 4.78
N GLU A 55 8.43 11.71 5.15
CA GLU A 55 9.06 12.98 4.74
C GLU A 55 10.46 13.14 5.34
N LEU A 56 10.66 12.81 6.62
CA LEU A 56 11.97 12.78 7.27
C LEU A 56 12.92 11.77 6.63
N LEU A 57 12.39 10.65 6.16
CA LEU A 57 13.15 9.66 5.41
C LEU A 57 13.42 10.10 3.97
N GLY A 58 12.95 11.27 3.51
CA GLY A 58 13.15 11.74 2.14
C GLY A 58 12.44 10.88 1.10
N ILE A 59 11.29 10.30 1.46
CA ILE A 59 10.42 9.54 0.55
C ILE A 59 9.53 10.54 -0.20
N ASN A 60 9.43 10.38 -1.51
CA ASN A 60 8.51 11.17 -2.33
C ASN A 60 7.06 10.94 -1.84
N MET A 61 6.42 12.00 -1.32
CA MET A 61 5.08 11.90 -0.71
C MET A 61 3.99 11.53 -1.73
N THR A 62 4.15 11.89 -3.00
CA THR A 62 3.23 11.47 -4.07
C THR A 62 3.32 9.97 -4.29
N TRP A 63 4.54 9.44 -4.39
CA TRP A 63 4.77 8.01 -4.53
C TRP A 63 4.27 7.23 -3.30
N PHE A 64 4.56 7.74 -2.10
CA PHE A 64 4.07 7.16 -0.85
C PHE A 64 2.54 7.11 -0.77
N ALA A 65 1.86 8.19 -1.17
CA ALA A 65 0.41 8.24 -1.20
C ALA A 65 -0.19 7.21 -2.18
N ILE A 66 0.42 7.04 -3.36
CA ILE A 66 -0.02 6.05 -4.35
C ILE A 66 0.17 4.63 -3.81
N LEU A 67 1.32 4.34 -3.19
CA LEU A 67 1.58 3.04 -2.58
C LEU A 67 0.54 2.71 -1.50
N ILE A 68 0.24 3.65 -0.60
CA ILE A 68 -0.80 3.48 0.43
C ILE A 68 -2.17 3.24 -0.21
N ALA A 69 -2.55 4.05 -1.21
CA ALA A 69 -3.85 3.95 -1.87
C ALA A 69 -4.03 2.58 -2.55
N MET A 70 -3.01 2.09 -3.25
CA MET A 70 -3.03 0.78 -3.89
C MET A 70 -3.03 -0.37 -2.88
N ASN A 71 -2.29 -0.24 -1.79
CA ASN A 71 -2.25 -1.23 -0.73
C ASN A 71 -3.60 -1.34 0.01
N LEU A 72 -4.26 -0.20 0.26
CA LEU A 72 -5.61 -0.16 0.81
C LEU A 72 -6.61 -0.84 -0.14
N GLN A 73 -6.61 -0.52 -1.44
CA GLN A 73 -7.45 -1.22 -2.42
C GLN A 73 -7.24 -2.75 -2.39
N THR A 74 -5.99 -3.18 -2.26
CA THR A 74 -5.64 -4.61 -2.17
C THR A 74 -6.21 -5.25 -0.90
N SER A 75 -6.20 -4.54 0.23
CA SER A 75 -6.81 -5.00 1.49
C SER A 75 -8.31 -5.28 1.34
N PHE A 76 -9.06 -4.46 0.60
CA PHE A 76 -10.50 -4.70 0.34
C PHE A 76 -10.77 -5.89 -0.57
N LEU A 77 -9.81 -6.27 -1.41
CA LEU A 77 -9.95 -7.34 -2.39
C LEU A 77 -9.38 -8.69 -1.90
N THR A 78 -8.50 -8.71 -0.90
CA THR A 78 -7.77 -9.93 -0.48
C THR A 78 -8.58 -10.76 0.55
N PRO A 79 -8.72 -12.09 0.38
CA PRO A 79 -9.39 -12.94 1.37
C PRO A 79 -8.52 -13.06 2.63
N PRO A 80 -8.96 -12.55 3.81
CA PRO A 80 -10.02 -13.16 4.62
C PRO A 80 -11.16 -12.21 5.02
N PHE A 81 -11.07 -10.90 4.71
CA PHE A 81 -12.01 -9.85 5.13
C PHE A 81 -12.31 -8.84 4.01
N GLY A 82 -12.32 -9.29 2.76
CA GLY A 82 -12.73 -8.42 1.65
C GLY A 82 -14.21 -8.04 1.78
N PHE A 83 -14.50 -6.88 2.38
CA PHE A 83 -15.86 -6.37 2.58
C PHE A 83 -16.67 -6.41 1.28
N SER A 84 -16.04 -6.11 0.14
CA SER A 84 -16.65 -6.19 -1.17
C SER A 84 -17.05 -7.62 -1.57
N LEU A 85 -16.28 -8.63 -1.19
CA LEU A 85 -16.56 -10.04 -1.49
C LEU A 85 -17.72 -10.57 -0.63
N PHE A 86 -17.78 -10.17 0.65
CA PHE A 86 -18.90 -10.52 1.55
C PHE A 86 -20.18 -9.76 1.22
N TYR A 87 -20.07 -8.48 0.82
CA TYR A 87 -21.21 -7.71 0.32
C TYR A 87 -21.79 -8.34 -0.94
N LEU A 88 -20.93 -8.72 -1.90
CA LEU A 88 -21.34 -9.45 -3.10
C LEU A 88 -21.98 -10.79 -2.75
N LYS A 89 -21.47 -11.52 -1.75
CA LYS A 89 -22.13 -12.75 -1.29
C LYS A 89 -23.51 -12.49 -0.67
N GLY A 90 -23.71 -11.36 0.00
CA GLY A 90 -24.99 -10.96 0.60
C GLY A 90 -26.10 -10.66 -0.42
N VAL A 91 -25.73 -10.22 -1.63
CA VAL A 91 -26.68 -9.96 -2.74
C VAL A 91 -26.66 -11.04 -3.83
N ALA A 92 -25.73 -11.99 -3.77
CA ALA A 92 -25.59 -13.03 -4.78
C ALA A 92 -26.66 -14.13 -4.63
N PRO A 93 -27.23 -14.63 -5.75
CA PRO A 93 -28.21 -15.70 -5.74
C PRO A 93 -27.63 -17.00 -5.12
N ALA A 94 -28.51 -17.83 -4.55
CA ALA A 94 -28.14 -18.99 -3.72
C ALA A 94 -27.18 -20.01 -4.38
N GLY A 95 -27.07 -20.01 -5.72
CA GLY A 95 -26.15 -20.87 -6.47
C GLY A 95 -24.71 -20.39 -6.59
N VAL A 96 -24.41 -19.13 -6.22
CA VAL A 96 -23.05 -18.57 -6.32
C VAL A 96 -22.27 -18.90 -5.06
N THR A 97 -21.20 -19.69 -5.18
CA THR A 97 -20.37 -20.07 -4.03
C THR A 97 -19.34 -18.99 -3.73
N THR A 98 -18.85 -18.92 -2.48
CA THR A 98 -17.74 -18.04 -2.09
C THR A 98 -16.49 -18.27 -2.97
N ARG A 99 -16.33 -19.50 -3.46
CA ARG A 99 -15.23 -19.91 -4.34
C ARG A 99 -15.32 -19.27 -5.73
N ASP A 100 -16.53 -19.07 -6.26
CA ASP A 100 -16.74 -18.41 -7.56
C ASP A 100 -16.42 -16.91 -7.48
N ILE A 101 -16.83 -16.28 -6.37
CA ILE A 101 -16.53 -14.87 -6.08
C ILE A 101 -15.01 -14.66 -5.95
N TYR A 102 -14.31 -15.54 -5.22
CA TYR A 102 -12.85 -15.46 -5.07
C TYR A 102 -12.14 -15.68 -6.41
N ARG A 103 -12.60 -16.63 -7.22
CA ARG A 103 -12.02 -16.91 -8.54
C ARG A 103 -12.24 -15.75 -9.53
N GLY A 104 -13.35 -15.02 -9.41
CA GLY A 104 -13.63 -13.84 -10.20
C GLY A 104 -12.75 -12.63 -9.85
N VAL A 105 -12.36 -12.50 -8.57
CA VAL A 105 -11.53 -11.36 -8.11
C VAL A 105 -10.02 -11.60 -8.30
N MET A 106 -9.58 -12.86 -8.34
CA MET A 106 -8.18 -13.24 -8.59
C MET A 106 -7.50 -12.53 -9.79
N PRO A 107 -8.10 -12.44 -10.99
CA PRO A 107 -7.47 -11.72 -12.10
C PRO A 107 -7.31 -10.21 -11.82
N PHE A 108 -8.21 -9.61 -11.04
CA PHE A 108 -8.10 -8.21 -10.64
C PHE A 108 -6.94 -8.00 -9.65
N ILE A 109 -6.80 -8.87 -8.65
CA ILE A 109 -5.66 -8.84 -7.71
C ILE A 109 -4.34 -9.01 -8.47
N ALA A 110 -4.28 -9.91 -9.46
CA ALA A 110 -3.08 -10.12 -10.25
C ALA A 110 -2.65 -8.85 -11.02
N ILE A 111 -3.61 -8.15 -11.65
CA ILE A 111 -3.34 -6.88 -12.32
C ILE A 111 -2.90 -5.82 -11.30
N GLN A 112 -3.54 -5.74 -10.14
CA GLN A 112 -3.19 -4.81 -9.07
C GLN A 112 -1.75 -4.99 -8.60
N ILE A 113 -1.33 -6.23 -8.36
CA ILE A 113 0.05 -6.58 -7.95
C ILE A 113 1.04 -6.23 -9.07
N LEU A 114 0.69 -6.48 -10.34
CA LEU A 114 1.55 -6.12 -11.48
C LEU A 114 1.76 -4.61 -11.59
N VAL A 115 0.72 -3.81 -11.38
CA VAL A 115 0.82 -2.33 -11.38
C VAL A 115 1.62 -1.83 -10.17
N LEU A 116 1.43 -2.45 -9.00
CA LEU A 116 2.19 -2.09 -7.81
C LEU A 116 3.69 -2.43 -7.99
N ALA A 117 3.99 -3.58 -8.58
CA ALA A 117 5.34 -3.96 -8.96
C ALA A 117 5.93 -3.00 -10.02
N SER A 118 5.15 -2.59 -11.03
CA SER A 118 5.65 -1.65 -12.05
C SER A 118 5.96 -0.27 -11.45
N LEU A 119 5.14 0.23 -10.53
CA LEU A 119 5.41 1.47 -9.80
C LEU A 119 6.61 1.38 -8.85
N LEU A 120 6.86 0.19 -8.30
CA LEU A 120 7.97 -0.05 -7.38
C LEU A 120 9.31 -0.18 -8.12
N PHE A 121 9.32 -0.83 -9.30
CA PHE A 121 10.55 -1.04 -10.10
C PHE A 121 10.81 0.04 -11.14
N PHE A 122 9.80 0.80 -11.58
CA PHE A 122 9.93 1.85 -12.60
C PHE A 122 9.37 3.22 -12.14
N PRO A 123 9.72 3.74 -10.95
CA PRO A 123 9.18 5.03 -10.47
C PRO A 123 9.51 6.21 -11.42
N SER A 124 10.67 6.15 -12.08
CA SER A 124 11.12 7.14 -13.05
C SER A 124 10.31 7.17 -14.34
N PHE A 125 9.68 6.06 -14.75
CA PHE A 125 8.80 6.02 -15.93
C PHE A 125 7.51 6.84 -15.71
N TYR A 126 7.07 6.94 -14.46
CA TYR A 126 5.89 7.70 -14.06
C TYR A 126 6.20 9.14 -13.64
N GLY A 127 7.45 9.61 -13.83
CA GLY A 127 7.87 10.96 -13.46
C GLY A 127 8.01 11.19 -11.95
N MET A 128 8.18 10.11 -11.17
CA MET A 128 8.34 10.15 -9.71
C MET A 128 9.79 9.83 -9.27
N GLY A 129 10.76 10.07 -10.16
CA GLY A 129 12.19 9.90 -9.90
C GLY A 129 12.79 11.05 -9.12
#